data_AF-A0A7S2CZ37-F1
#
_entry.id   AF-A0A7S2CZ37-F1
#
_cell.length_a   1.000
_cell.length_b   1.000
_cell.length_c   1.000
_cell.angle_alpha   90.00
_cell.angle_beta   90.00
_cell.angle_gamma   90.00
#
_symmetry.space_group_name_H-M   'P 1'
#
loop_
_entity.id
_entity.type
_entity.pdbx_description
1 polymer ?
#
loop_
_entity_poly.entity_id
_entity_poly.type
_entity_poly.pdbx_seq_one_letter_code
_entity_poly.pdbx_strand_id
1 'polypeptide(L)'
;ETCPPSATKKDDLDCNADADCDGDDVCVIQSDGFYAQCISCEPTSFENSCGFWTDDITAAAEAKCQLTCGDDVPCTDKGLDCCVDEDCDGETVCAIQSDGNFAQCIDCSEPNFDNSCGFWTSDILTAAESKCGETCPPSAVVS
;
A
#
# COMPACT_ATOMS: atom_id res chain seq x y z
N GLU A 1 46.38 33.22 -4.36
CA GLU A 1 44.97 33.34 -4.76
C GLU A 1 44.50 31.98 -5.26
N THR A 2 43.61 31.33 -4.54
CA THR A 2 42.84 30.18 -5.06
C THR A 2 41.40 30.41 -4.67
N CYS A 3 40.60 30.76 -5.68
CA CYS A 3 39.15 30.95 -5.60
C CYS A 3 38.48 29.58 -5.32
N PRO A 4 37.40 29.51 -4.52
CA PRO A 4 36.77 28.26 -4.14
C PRO A 4 35.89 27.72 -5.28
N PRO A 5 35.69 26.40 -5.44
CA PRO A 5 34.57 25.91 -6.21
C PRO A 5 33.29 26.13 -5.37
N SER A 6 32.52 27.14 -5.74
CA SER A 6 31.12 27.27 -5.32
C SER A 6 30.27 26.20 -5.99
N ALA A 7 29.63 25.36 -5.18
CA ALA A 7 28.35 24.70 -5.46
C ALA A 7 27.63 24.46 -4.11
N THR A 8 27.01 25.48 -3.52
CA THR A 8 25.55 25.68 -3.37
C THR A 8 24.78 24.56 -2.64
N LYS A 9 24.34 24.88 -1.40
CA LYS A 9 23.23 24.33 -0.60
C LYS A 9 23.06 22.80 -0.58
N LYS A 10 23.80 22.12 0.30
CA LYS A 10 23.52 20.73 0.74
C LYS A 10 23.13 20.64 2.24
N ASP A 11 23.19 21.75 2.96
CA ASP A 11 22.99 21.80 4.43
C ASP A 11 21.52 22.01 4.88
N ASP A 12 20.55 22.04 3.96
CA ASP A 12 19.13 22.35 4.25
C ASP A 12 18.17 21.26 3.71
N LEU A 13 18.70 20.07 3.43
CA LEU A 13 17.91 18.90 3.05
C LEU A 13 17.61 18.08 4.29
N ASP A 14 16.41 17.48 4.38
CA ASP A 14 16.05 16.64 5.53
C ASP A 14 16.94 15.38 5.64
N CYS A 15 17.53 14.93 4.53
CA CYS A 15 18.50 13.84 4.51
C CYS A 15 19.49 13.98 3.32
N ASN A 16 20.67 13.36 3.43
CA ASN A 16 21.68 13.31 2.37
C ASN A 16 22.12 11.88 2.00
N ALA A 17 21.87 10.93 2.88
CA ALA A 17 22.10 9.50 2.71
C ALA A 17 21.12 8.71 3.58
N ASP A 18 20.98 7.40 3.32
CA ASP A 18 20.05 6.54 4.08
C ASP A 18 20.41 6.47 5.57
N ALA A 19 21.69 6.65 5.90
CA ALA A 19 22.17 6.70 7.29
C ALA A 19 21.69 7.95 8.06
N ASP A 20 21.11 8.95 7.38
CA ASP A 20 20.51 10.12 8.01
C ASP A 20 19.03 9.88 8.40
N CYS A 21 18.44 8.76 7.94
CA CYS A 21 17.06 8.39 8.21
C CYS A 21 16.94 7.45 9.41
N ASP A 22 15.80 7.52 10.11
CA ASP A 22 15.50 6.63 11.22
C ASP A 22 15.04 5.26 10.73
N GLY A 23 15.49 4.20 11.41
CA GLY A 23 15.03 2.84 11.13
C GLY A 23 15.48 2.31 9.77
N ASP A 24 14.51 1.81 9.00
CA ASP A 24 14.70 1.21 7.67
C ASP A 24 14.33 2.18 6.53
N ASP A 25 14.05 3.44 6.84
CA ASP A 25 13.72 4.46 5.86
C ASP A 25 14.94 4.82 5.01
N VAL A 26 14.68 5.22 3.76
CA VAL A 26 15.70 5.61 2.80
C VAL A 26 15.60 7.07 2.45
N CYS A 27 16.75 7.70 2.20
CA CYS A 27 16.79 9.10 1.82
C CYS A 27 16.49 9.25 0.33
N VAL A 28 15.33 9.78 -0.02
CA VAL A 28 14.97 10.07 -1.41
C VAL A 28 15.28 11.54 -1.68
N ILE A 29 16.18 11.77 -2.63
CA ILE A 29 16.56 13.11 -3.09
C ILE A 29 15.95 13.29 -4.47
N GLN A 30 15.17 14.37 -4.65
CA GLN A 30 14.54 14.63 -5.94
C GLN A 30 15.58 15.03 -7.00
N SER A 31 15.17 15.00 -8.27
CA SER A 31 16.05 15.11 -9.44
C SER A 31 16.90 16.39 -9.48
N ASP A 32 16.37 17.51 -8.97
CA ASP A 32 17.05 18.81 -8.94
C ASP A 32 17.99 19.02 -7.74
N GLY A 33 17.96 18.09 -6.76
CA GLY A 33 18.78 18.13 -5.55
C GLY A 33 18.40 19.20 -4.52
N PHE A 34 17.26 19.89 -4.67
CA PHE A 34 16.82 20.96 -3.76
C PHE A 34 15.86 20.51 -2.65
N TYR A 35 15.36 19.28 -2.73
CA TYR A 35 14.52 18.67 -1.70
C TYR A 35 14.86 17.19 -1.55
N ALA A 36 14.84 16.74 -0.31
CA ALA A 36 15.02 15.35 0.05
C ALA A 36 14.18 15.04 1.28
N GLN A 37 13.70 13.81 1.40
CA GLN A 37 13.01 13.34 2.60
C GLN A 37 13.27 11.84 2.80
N CYS A 38 13.19 11.42 4.05
CA CYS A 38 13.20 10.01 4.41
C CYS A 38 11.85 9.39 4.07
N ILE A 39 11.88 8.30 3.30
CA ILE A 39 10.70 7.58 2.84
C ILE A 39 10.87 6.12 3.20
N SER A 40 9.79 5.50 3.66
CA SER A 40 9.74 4.07 3.84
C SER A 40 9.55 3.36 2.49
N CYS A 41 10.41 2.39 2.18
CA CYS A 41 10.18 1.47 1.05
C CYS A 41 9.25 0.30 1.42
N GLU A 42 8.64 0.33 2.60
CA GLU A 42 7.57 -0.60 2.95
C GLU A 42 6.34 -0.27 2.08
N PRO A 43 5.80 -1.23 1.30
CA PRO A 43 4.79 -0.94 0.27
C PRO A 43 3.56 -0.15 0.73
N THR A 44 3.02 -0.41 1.93
CA THR A 44 1.85 0.31 2.47
C THR A 44 2.22 1.72 2.91
N SER A 45 3.35 1.89 3.60
CA SER A 45 3.84 3.20 4.01
C SER A 45 4.23 4.05 2.79
N PHE A 46 4.79 3.41 1.76
CA PHE A 46 5.12 4.01 0.48
C PHE A 46 3.86 4.54 -0.19
N GLU A 47 2.85 3.69 -0.39
CA GLU A 47 1.60 4.10 -1.05
C GLU A 47 0.86 5.20 -0.28
N ASN A 48 0.67 5.01 1.03
CA ASN A 48 -0.01 6.02 1.87
C ASN A 48 0.66 7.39 1.81
N SER A 49 1.98 7.42 1.68
CA SER A 49 2.75 8.66 1.63
C SER A 49 2.80 9.24 0.21
N CYS A 50 2.77 8.42 -0.83
CA CYS A 50 3.03 8.85 -2.19
C CYS A 50 1.97 9.78 -2.77
N GLY A 51 0.73 9.70 -2.27
CA GLY A 51 -0.35 10.65 -2.62
C GLY A 51 -0.09 12.10 -2.18
N PHE A 52 0.88 12.35 -1.29
CA PHE A 52 1.25 13.70 -0.83
C PHE A 52 2.54 14.23 -1.47
N TRP A 53 3.22 13.41 -2.27
CA TRP A 53 4.48 13.76 -2.88
C TRP A 53 4.31 14.58 -4.17
N THR A 54 5.36 15.32 -4.51
CA THR A 54 5.49 15.90 -5.85
C THR A 54 5.91 14.83 -6.84
N ASP A 55 5.60 15.04 -8.13
CA ASP A 55 5.98 14.11 -9.20
C ASP A 55 7.48 13.76 -9.18
N ASP A 56 8.34 14.74 -8.87
CA ASP A 56 9.80 14.55 -8.78
C ASP A 56 10.22 13.65 -7.61
N ILE A 57 9.55 13.75 -6.46
CA ILE A 57 9.81 12.86 -5.33
C ILE A 57 9.24 11.47 -5.62
N THR A 58 8.03 11.39 -6.17
CA THR A 58 7.41 10.12 -6.51
C THR A 58 8.30 9.34 -7.46
N ALA A 59 8.74 9.94 -8.57
CA ALA A 59 9.63 9.28 -9.51
C ALA A 59 10.97 8.84 -8.87
N ALA A 60 11.53 9.65 -7.98
CA ALA A 60 12.77 9.31 -7.27
C ALA A 60 12.56 8.18 -6.25
N ALA A 61 11.43 8.17 -5.55
CA ALA A 61 11.04 7.17 -4.57
C ALA A 61 10.74 5.83 -5.25
N GLU A 62 10.00 5.84 -6.35
CA GLU A 62 9.70 4.65 -7.16
C GLU A 62 11.00 4.01 -7.68
N ALA A 63 11.91 4.82 -8.23
CA ALA A 63 13.21 4.35 -8.70
C ALA A 63 14.06 3.78 -7.56
N LYS A 64 13.95 4.33 -6.34
CA LYS A 64 14.75 3.88 -5.19
C LYS A 64 14.18 2.63 -4.53
N CYS A 65 12.88 2.59 -4.30
CA CYS A 65 12.19 1.51 -3.62
C CYS A 65 11.75 0.37 -4.55
N GLN A 66 11.85 0.57 -5.87
CA GLN A 66 11.36 -0.39 -6.88
C GLN A 66 9.87 -0.71 -6.70
N LEU A 67 9.10 0.32 -6.33
CA LEU A 67 7.65 0.31 -6.18
C LEU A 67 7.06 1.36 -7.14
N THR A 68 5.77 1.27 -7.45
CA THR A 68 5.05 2.31 -8.20
C THR A 68 4.01 2.92 -7.27
N CYS A 69 3.90 4.25 -7.26
CA CYS A 69 2.81 4.94 -6.58
C CYS A 69 1.52 4.74 -7.37
N GLY A 70 0.47 4.31 -6.69
CA GLY A 70 -0.83 3.97 -7.26
C GLY A 70 -0.92 2.56 -7.84
N ASP A 71 0.11 1.70 -7.68
CA ASP A 71 -0.06 0.26 -7.90
C ASP A 71 -0.77 -0.35 -6.69
N ASP A 72 -1.68 -1.32 -6.94
CA ASP A 72 -2.36 -2.09 -5.90
C ASP A 72 -1.31 -2.69 -4.96
N VAL A 73 -1.26 -2.20 -3.71
CA VAL A 73 -0.35 -2.72 -2.70
C VAL A 73 -0.84 -4.12 -2.32
N PRO A 74 -0.09 -5.19 -2.62
CA PRO A 74 -0.45 -6.49 -2.09
C PRO A 74 -0.08 -6.45 -0.61
N CYS A 75 -1.09 -6.32 0.27
CA CYS A 75 -1.05 -6.53 1.73
C CYS A 75 0.33 -6.47 2.43
N THR A 76 0.49 -5.63 3.44
CA THR A 76 1.71 -5.68 4.27
C THR A 76 1.50 -5.88 5.76
N ASP A 77 0.27 -6.14 6.24
CA ASP A 77 0.07 -6.48 7.65
C ASP A 77 0.17 -7.99 7.90
N LYS A 78 1.01 -8.39 8.86
CA LYS A 78 1.19 -9.81 9.29
C LYS A 78 -0.02 -10.42 10.01
N GLY A 79 -1.17 -9.77 9.94
CA GLY A 79 -2.44 -10.22 10.52
C GLY A 79 -3.56 -10.43 9.50
N LEU A 80 -3.29 -10.24 8.21
CA LEU A 80 -4.26 -10.47 7.13
C LEU A 80 -4.29 -11.96 6.78
N ASP A 81 -5.48 -12.47 6.45
CA ASP A 81 -5.71 -13.89 6.17
C ASP A 81 -5.25 -14.28 4.75
N CYS A 82 -5.27 -13.33 3.81
CA CYS A 82 -4.86 -13.53 2.42
C CYS A 82 -4.50 -12.21 1.75
N CYS A 83 -3.75 -12.28 0.65
CA CYS A 83 -3.28 -11.11 -0.10
C CYS A 83 -3.32 -11.26 -1.61
N VAL A 84 -3.30 -12.50 -2.06
CA VAL A 84 -3.66 -12.91 -3.40
C VAL A 84 -4.57 -14.13 -3.32
N ASP A 85 -5.25 -14.46 -4.41
CA ASP A 85 -6.16 -15.61 -4.43
C ASP A 85 -5.37 -16.92 -4.19
N GLU A 86 -4.08 -16.98 -4.53
CA GLU A 86 -3.20 -18.13 -4.26
C GLU A 86 -2.86 -18.35 -2.77
N ASP A 87 -3.08 -17.35 -1.91
CA ASP A 87 -2.93 -17.54 -0.46
C ASP A 87 -4.09 -18.35 0.14
N CYS A 88 -5.18 -18.47 -0.62
CA CYS A 88 -6.41 -19.10 -0.19
C CYS A 88 -6.47 -20.59 -0.57
N ASP A 89 -6.88 -21.43 0.38
CA ASP A 89 -7.06 -22.86 0.12
C ASP A 89 -8.32 -23.15 -0.70
N GLY A 90 -8.24 -24.13 -1.60
CA GLY A 90 -9.39 -24.63 -2.35
C GLY A 90 -9.82 -23.70 -3.49
N GLU A 91 -11.12 -23.45 -3.59
CA GLU A 91 -11.74 -22.58 -4.61
C GLU A 91 -12.11 -21.19 -4.04
N THR A 92 -11.49 -20.82 -2.92
CA THR A 92 -11.73 -19.53 -2.26
C THR A 92 -10.86 -18.44 -2.87
N VAL A 93 -11.35 -17.20 -2.85
CA VAL A 93 -10.67 -16.03 -3.42
C VAL A 93 -10.37 -15.01 -2.34
N CYS A 94 -9.30 -14.24 -2.51
CA CYS A 94 -8.93 -13.24 -1.53
C CYS A 94 -9.71 -11.95 -1.73
N ALA A 95 -10.53 -11.59 -0.74
CA ALA A 95 -11.17 -10.29 -0.66
C ALA A 95 -10.39 -9.40 0.29
N ILE A 96 -9.87 -8.29 -0.23
CA ILE A 96 -9.10 -7.30 0.53
C ILE A 96 -9.96 -6.04 0.62
N GLN A 97 -10.12 -5.51 1.83
CA GLN A 97 -10.82 -4.24 2.02
C GLN A 97 -10.07 -3.09 1.34
N SER A 98 -10.80 -2.05 0.94
CA SER A 98 -10.22 -0.91 0.21
C SER A 98 -9.14 -0.15 0.99
N ASP A 99 -9.17 -0.22 2.31
CA ASP A 99 -8.16 0.39 3.20
C ASP A 99 -6.96 -0.54 3.49
N GLY A 100 -6.99 -1.78 2.99
CA GLY A 100 -5.90 -2.74 3.12
C GLY A 100 -5.67 -3.33 4.53
N ASN A 101 -6.46 -2.95 5.55
CA ASN A 101 -6.24 -3.37 6.94
C ASN A 101 -6.95 -4.68 7.32
N PHE A 102 -7.78 -5.23 6.43
CA PHE A 102 -8.37 -6.55 6.59
C PHE A 102 -8.54 -7.23 5.22
N ALA A 103 -8.26 -8.53 5.21
CA ALA A 103 -8.47 -9.39 4.07
C ALA A 103 -8.85 -10.78 4.57
N GLN A 104 -9.73 -11.45 3.83
CA GLN A 104 -10.15 -12.81 4.14
C GLN A 104 -10.39 -13.62 2.87
N CYS A 105 -10.07 -14.92 2.92
CA CYS A 105 -10.48 -15.86 1.90
C CYS A 105 -12.00 -16.05 1.92
N ILE A 106 -12.63 -15.84 0.76
CA ILE A 106 -14.07 -15.92 0.56
C ILE A 106 -14.39 -17.10 -0.35
N ASP A 107 -15.33 -17.94 0.07
CA ASP A 107 -15.94 -18.93 -0.80
C ASP A 107 -17.10 -18.29 -1.57
N CYS A 108 -16.91 -18.11 -2.88
CA CYS A 108 -17.93 -17.54 -3.77
C CYS A 108 -19.04 -18.53 -4.14
N SER A 109 -18.98 -19.77 -3.68
CA SER A 109 -19.97 -20.79 -4.05
C SER A 109 -21.24 -20.65 -3.21
N GLU A 110 -22.41 -20.69 -3.85
CA GLU A 110 -23.66 -20.91 -3.12
C GLU A 110 -23.69 -22.32 -2.50
N PRO A 111 -24.12 -22.47 -1.23
CA PRO A 111 -24.72 -21.47 -0.34
C PRO A 111 -23.73 -20.84 0.66
N ASN A 112 -22.42 -21.05 0.50
CA ASN A 112 -21.41 -20.60 1.47
C ASN A 112 -21.29 -19.07 1.51
N PHE A 113 -21.35 -18.42 0.34
CA PHE A 113 -21.35 -16.95 0.26
C PHE A 113 -22.52 -16.35 1.04
N ASP A 114 -23.75 -16.76 0.73
CA ASP A 114 -25.00 -16.30 1.39
C ASP A 114 -24.99 -16.48 2.91
N ASN A 115 -24.44 -17.60 3.39
CA ASN A 115 -24.38 -17.87 4.83
C ASN A 115 -23.32 -17.01 5.54
N SER A 116 -22.22 -16.69 4.85
CA SER A 116 -21.10 -15.95 5.44
C SER A 116 -21.30 -14.45 5.38
N CYS A 117 -21.96 -13.95 4.32
CA CYS A 117 -22.07 -12.54 4.02
C CYS A 117 -22.85 -11.74 5.07
N GLY A 118 -23.72 -12.39 5.84
CA GLY A 118 -24.43 -11.77 6.97
C GLY A 118 -23.57 -11.42 8.18
N PHE A 119 -22.34 -11.95 8.26
CA PHE A 119 -21.41 -11.70 9.37
C PHE A 119 -20.32 -10.68 9.03
N TRP A 120 -20.30 -10.21 7.79
CA TRP A 120 -19.29 -9.30 7.28
C TRP A 120 -19.62 -7.85 7.55
N THR A 121 -18.58 -7.05 7.82
CA THR A 121 -18.72 -5.59 7.79
C THR A 121 -18.95 -5.12 6.36
N SER A 122 -19.52 -3.93 6.19
CA SER A 122 -19.79 -3.36 4.87
C SER A 122 -18.55 -3.32 3.97
N ASP A 123 -17.37 -3.09 4.54
CA ASP A 123 -16.13 -2.94 3.80
C ASP A 123 -15.64 -4.29 3.24
N ILE A 124 -15.68 -5.39 4.02
CA ILE A 124 -15.31 -6.71 3.49
C ILE A 124 -16.41 -7.30 2.62
N LEU A 125 -17.68 -7.01 2.93
CA LEU A 125 -18.81 -7.40 2.09
C LEU A 125 -18.67 -6.80 0.69
N THR A 126 -18.37 -5.51 0.58
CA THR A 126 -18.19 -4.85 -0.72
C THR A 126 -17.03 -5.47 -1.50
N ALA A 127 -15.91 -5.77 -0.85
CA ALA A 127 -14.77 -6.46 -1.47
C ALA A 127 -15.15 -7.87 -1.94
N ALA A 128 -15.88 -8.63 -1.12
CA ALA A 128 -16.34 -9.98 -1.42
C ALA A 128 -17.34 -10.01 -2.59
N GLU A 129 -18.34 -9.12 -2.60
CA GLU A 129 -19.29 -8.98 -3.71
C GLU A 129 -18.58 -8.63 -5.02
N SER A 130 -17.60 -7.71 -4.96
CA SER A 130 -16.80 -7.35 -6.14
C SER A 130 -15.95 -8.52 -6.66
N LYS A 131 -15.39 -9.35 -5.75
CA LYS A 131 -14.57 -10.50 -6.12
C LYS A 131 -15.39 -11.67 -6.65
N CYS A 132 -16.52 -11.97 -6.01
CA CYS A 132 -17.38 -13.09 -6.38
C CYS A 132 -18.37 -12.75 -7.51
N GLY A 133 -18.62 -11.46 -7.78
CA GLY A 133 -19.64 -11.04 -8.74
C GLY A 133 -21.07 -11.34 -8.27
N GLU A 134 -21.26 -11.54 -6.97
CA GLU A 134 -22.54 -11.85 -6.33
C GLU A 134 -22.93 -10.74 -5.35
N THR A 135 -24.20 -10.70 -4.96
CA THR A 135 -24.71 -9.75 -3.96
C THR A 135 -25.33 -10.49 -2.81
N CYS A 136 -24.98 -10.11 -1.58
CA CYS A 136 -25.52 -10.74 -0.38
C CYS A 136 -27.04 -10.52 -0.31
N PRO A 137 -27.83 -11.58 -0.07
CA PRO A 137 -29.27 -11.46 -0.05
C PRO A 137 -29.74 -10.56 1.11
N PRO A 138 -30.81 -9.77 0.90
CA PRO A 138 -31.31 -8.84 1.91
C PRO A 138 -31.84 -9.52 3.18
N SER A 139 -32.01 -10.84 3.18
CA SER A 139 -32.37 -11.62 4.36
C SER A 139 -31.17 -12.04 5.22
N ALA A 140 -29.95 -11.94 4.70
CA ALA A 140 -28.71 -12.30 5.41
C ALA A 140 -28.10 -11.12 6.19
N VAL A 141 -28.43 -9.87 5.84
CA VAL A 141 -27.98 -8.67 6.57
C VAL A 141 -28.70 -8.52 7.92
N VAL A 142 -28.29 -9.30 8.92
CA VAL A 142 -28.82 -9.19 10.28
C VAL A 142 -27.99 -8.15 11.03
N SER A 143 -28.64 -7.06 11.44
CA SER A 143 -28.06 -5.92 12.18
C SER A 143 -27.49 -6.28 13.55
#